data_AF-A0AAU0KIA8-F1
#
_entry.id   AF-A0AAU0KIA8-F1
#
_cell.length_a   1.000
_cell.length_b   1.000
_cell.length_c   1.000
_cell.angle_alpha   90.00
_cell.angle_beta   90.00
_cell.angle_gamma   90.00
#
_symmetry.space_group_name_H-M   'P 1'
#
loop_
_entity.id
_entity.type
_entity.pdbx_description
1 polymer ?
#
loop_
_entity_poly.entity_id
_entity_poly.type
_entity_poly.pdbx_seq_one_letter_code
_entity_poly.pdbx_strand_id
1 'polypeptide(L)'
;MPFTCQSVVDLARIPLNDADQARYPDSTLLLFVNHALLQILKRRPDLFIGQFGNPLHGQNGLADAFPLPAEYVQTIADYVTARAEMTDDEHVNSGRAGVFMQLFDAEAQP
;
A
#
# COMPACT_ATOMS: atom_id res chain seq x y z
N MET A 1 -16.22 -11.22 -9.13
CA MET A 1 -16.33 -10.86 -7.70
C MET A 1 -15.62 -9.54 -7.50
N PRO A 2 -16.07 -8.66 -6.59
CA PRO A 2 -15.30 -7.47 -6.22
C PRO A 2 -13.96 -7.91 -5.62
N PHE A 3 -12.88 -7.23 -5.99
CA PHE A 3 -11.59 -7.42 -5.33
C PHE A 3 -11.68 -6.96 -3.88
N THR A 4 -10.91 -7.60 -3.00
CA THR A 4 -10.77 -7.22 -1.60
C THR A 4 -9.35 -6.73 -1.33
N CYS A 5 -9.12 -6.15 -0.16
CA CYS A 5 -7.76 -5.86 0.30
C CYS A 5 -6.89 -7.13 0.37
N GLN A 6 -7.47 -8.29 0.70
CA GLN A 6 -6.79 -9.59 0.60
C GLN A 6 -6.26 -9.85 -0.81
N SER A 7 -7.06 -9.60 -1.85
CA SER A 7 -6.62 -9.82 -3.24
C SER A 7 -5.38 -9.00 -3.60
N VAL A 8 -5.25 -7.80 -3.05
CA VAL A 8 -4.07 -6.94 -3.24
C VAL A 8 -2.85 -7.51 -2.51
N VAL A 9 -3.04 -7.97 -1.27
CA VAL A 9 -1.99 -8.62 -0.47
C VAL A 9 -1.50 -9.88 -1.18
N ASP A 10 -2.41 -10.75 -1.63
CA ASP A 10 -2.07 -11.98 -2.35
C ASP A 10 -1.28 -11.68 -3.63
N LEU A 11 -1.66 -10.63 -4.36
CA LEU A 11 -0.95 -10.23 -5.57
C LEU A 11 0.46 -9.71 -5.26
N ALA A 12 0.62 -8.94 -4.19
CA ALA A 12 1.93 -8.44 -3.75
C ALA A 12 2.87 -9.57 -3.26
N ARG A 13 2.31 -10.68 -2.77
CA ARG A 13 3.09 -11.84 -2.33
C ARG A 13 3.79 -12.59 -3.47
N ILE A 14 3.25 -12.52 -4.69
CA ILE A 14 3.81 -13.20 -5.86
C ILE A 14 5.26 -12.73 -6.15
N PRO A 15 5.53 -11.43 -6.36
CA PRO A 15 6.89 -10.95 -6.59
C PRO A 15 7.78 -11.07 -5.34
N LEU A 16 7.22 -10.97 -4.13
CA LEU A 16 7.97 -11.15 -2.87
C LEU A 16 8.40 -12.60 -2.64
N ASN A 17 7.89 -13.55 -3.43
CA ASN A 17 8.08 -14.99 -3.22
C ASN A 17 7.75 -15.42 -1.76
N ASP A 18 6.70 -14.83 -1.19
CA ASP A 18 6.28 -14.99 0.22
C ASP A 18 4.86 -15.59 0.30
N ALA A 19 4.66 -16.72 -0.39
CA ALA A 19 3.35 -17.38 -0.50
C ALA A 19 2.94 -18.11 0.80
N ASP A 20 3.91 -18.51 1.62
CA ASP A 20 3.71 -19.15 2.92
C ASP A 20 3.58 -18.14 4.07
N GLN A 21 3.70 -16.84 3.77
CA GLN A 21 3.68 -15.74 4.74
C GLN A 21 4.79 -15.83 5.81
N ALA A 22 5.88 -16.53 5.50
CA ALA A 22 6.99 -16.70 6.43
C ALA A 22 7.73 -15.38 6.69
N ARG A 23 7.79 -14.49 5.70
CA ARG A 23 8.56 -13.24 5.78
C ARG A 23 7.71 -12.06 6.24
N TYR A 24 6.54 -11.84 5.65
CA TYR A 24 5.64 -10.75 6.02
C TYR A 24 4.29 -11.30 6.47
N PRO A 25 3.82 -10.98 7.70
CA PRO A 25 2.45 -11.29 8.08
C PRO A 25 1.46 -10.41 7.29
N ASP A 26 0.25 -10.92 7.05
CA ASP A 26 -0.79 -10.20 6.30
C ASP A 26 -1.09 -8.81 6.88
N SER A 27 -1.00 -8.64 8.20
CA SER A 27 -1.19 -7.35 8.87
C SER A 27 -0.17 -6.29 8.43
N THR A 28 1.07 -6.68 8.15
CA THR A 28 2.11 -5.77 7.67
C THR A 28 1.86 -5.35 6.22
N LEU A 29 1.52 -6.30 5.34
CA LEU A 29 1.20 -5.97 3.95
C LEU A 29 -0.08 -5.14 3.85
N LEU A 30 -1.08 -5.42 4.69
CA LEU A 30 -2.30 -4.61 4.80
C LEU A 30 -2.01 -3.18 5.28
N LEU A 31 -1.06 -2.98 6.18
CA LEU A 31 -0.62 -1.64 6.57
C LEU A 31 -0.12 -0.85 5.34
N PHE A 32 0.66 -1.49 4.48
CA PHE A 32 1.14 -0.86 3.25
C PHE A 32 0.01 -0.59 2.25
N VAL A 33 -0.98 -1.49 2.13
CA VAL A 33 -2.19 -1.24 1.33
C VAL A 33 -2.90 0.01 1.82
N ASN A 34 -3.17 0.11 3.12
CA ASN A 34 -3.82 1.27 3.73
C ASN A 34 -3.05 2.57 3.49
N HIS A 35 -1.72 2.55 3.63
CA HIS A 35 -0.88 3.70 3.30
C HIS A 35 -0.94 4.08 1.82
N ALA A 36 -0.93 3.10 0.91
CA ALA A 36 -1.01 3.35 -0.53
C ALA A 36 -2.33 4.06 -0.90
N LEU A 37 -3.44 3.57 -0.35
CA LEU A 37 -4.76 4.15 -0.59
C LEU A 37 -4.82 5.60 -0.08
N LEU A 38 -4.24 5.90 1.08
CA LEU A 38 -4.15 7.28 1.60
C LEU A 38 -3.28 8.18 0.73
N GLN A 39 -2.18 7.65 0.18
CA GLN A 39 -1.33 8.39 -0.77
C GLN A 39 -2.08 8.73 -2.07
N ILE A 40 -2.89 7.81 -2.58
CA ILE A 40 -3.74 8.08 -3.74
C ILE A 40 -4.82 9.09 -3.38
N LEU A 41 -5.50 8.93 -2.24
CA LEU A 41 -6.51 9.90 -1.77
C LEU A 41 -5.94 11.32 -1.70
N LYS A 42 -4.69 11.45 -1.23
CA LYS A 42 -4.00 12.74 -1.14
C LYS A 42 -3.78 13.39 -2.52
N ARG A 43 -3.39 12.60 -3.53
CA ARG A 43 -3.04 13.12 -4.87
C ARG A 43 -4.21 13.17 -5.84
N ARG A 44 -5.18 12.28 -5.66
CA ARG A 44 -6.35 12.06 -6.52
C ARG A 44 -7.59 11.82 -5.65
N PRO A 45 -8.03 12.82 -4.87
CA PRO A 45 -9.22 12.70 -4.04
C PRO A 45 -10.49 12.47 -4.88
N ASP A 46 -10.45 12.84 -6.16
CA ASP A 46 -11.51 12.65 -7.14
C ASP A 46 -11.91 11.17 -7.32
N LEU A 47 -10.95 10.25 -7.18
CA LEU A 47 -11.20 8.80 -7.30
C LEU A 47 -12.10 8.25 -6.18
N PHE A 48 -12.32 9.02 -5.12
CA PHE A 48 -13.12 8.65 -3.96
C PHE A 48 -14.43 9.43 -3.87
N ILE A 49 -14.77 10.23 -4.88
CA ILE A 49 -16.06 10.93 -4.94
C ILE A 49 -17.21 9.91 -4.94
N GLY A 50 -18.20 10.12 -4.06
CA GLY A 50 -19.33 9.21 -3.90
C GLY A 50 -19.19 8.22 -2.74
N GLN A 51 -17.98 8.06 -2.18
CA GLN A 51 -17.70 7.21 -1.01
C GLN A 51 -17.91 7.97 0.33
N PHE A 52 -18.98 8.78 0.44
CA PHE A 52 -19.15 9.69 1.59
C PHE A 52 -19.61 9.00 2.88
N GLY A 53 -20.25 7.83 2.78
CA GLY A 53 -20.73 7.06 3.93
C GLY A 53 -19.65 6.20 4.61
N ASN A 54 -18.53 5.97 3.91
CA ASN A 54 -17.39 5.22 4.44
C ASN A 54 -16.09 5.84 3.89
N PRO A 55 -15.67 6.99 4.42
CA PRO A 55 -14.49 7.66 3.93
C PRO A 55 -13.26 6.79 4.20
N LEU A 56 -12.26 6.91 3.32
CA LEU A 56 -11.02 6.19 3.51
C LEU A 56 -10.24 6.77 4.70
N HIS A 57 -9.98 5.94 5.71
CA HIS A 57 -9.26 6.33 6.93
C HIS A 57 -8.00 5.48 7.20
N GLY A 58 -7.61 4.60 6.27
CA GLY A 58 -6.46 3.72 6.42
C GLY A 58 -6.65 2.60 7.44
N GLN A 59 -7.90 2.21 7.71
CA GLN A 59 -8.27 1.16 8.66
C GLN A 59 -9.00 -0.01 7.98
N ASN A 60 -8.82 -0.18 6.66
CA ASN A 60 -9.43 -1.30 5.95
C ASN A 60 -8.89 -2.63 6.47
N GLY A 61 -9.78 -3.60 6.65
CA GLY A 61 -9.47 -5.00 6.92
C GLY A 61 -9.23 -5.82 5.64
N LEU A 62 -8.64 -7.00 5.77
CA LEU A 62 -8.35 -7.90 4.64
C LEU A 62 -9.61 -8.27 3.83
N ALA A 63 -10.72 -8.51 4.52
CA ALA A 63 -11.99 -8.92 3.91
C ALA A 63 -12.77 -7.74 3.31
N ASP A 64 -12.36 -6.50 3.57
CA ASP A 64 -13.07 -5.34 3.04
C ASP A 64 -12.93 -5.26 1.52
N ALA A 65 -14.01 -4.78 0.89
CA ALA A 65 -13.99 -4.50 -0.54
C ALA A 65 -12.92 -3.45 -0.85
N PHE A 66 -12.16 -3.68 -1.91
CA PHE A 66 -11.17 -2.73 -2.38
C PHE A 66 -11.87 -1.44 -2.83
N PRO A 67 -11.48 -0.26 -2.32
CA PRO A 67 -12.29 0.96 -2.46
C PRO A 67 -12.14 1.67 -3.80
N LEU A 68 -11.25 1.18 -4.67
CA LEU A 68 -10.98 1.73 -6.00
C LEU A 68 -11.41 0.75 -7.11
N PRO A 69 -11.58 1.24 -8.35
CA PRO A 69 -11.77 0.37 -9.50
C PRO A 69 -10.66 -0.68 -9.66
N ALA A 70 -11.00 -1.80 -10.30
CA ALA A 70 -10.14 -2.98 -10.39
C ALA A 70 -8.78 -2.72 -11.06
N GLU A 71 -8.71 -1.75 -11.98
CA GLU A 71 -7.48 -1.35 -12.66
C GLU A 71 -6.39 -0.84 -11.71
N TYR A 72 -6.75 -0.38 -10.51
CA TYR A 72 -5.78 0.09 -9.51
C TYR A 72 -5.22 -1.04 -8.63
N VAL A 73 -5.78 -2.25 -8.68
CA VAL A 73 -5.37 -3.38 -7.82
C VAL A 73 -3.88 -3.69 -8.00
N GLN A 74 -3.42 -3.82 -9.24
CA GLN A 74 -1.99 -4.07 -9.54
C GLN A 74 -1.11 -2.91 -9.05
N THR A 75 -1.55 -1.67 -9.26
CA THR A 75 -0.78 -0.49 -8.85
C THR A 75 -0.57 -0.45 -7.34
N ILE A 76 -1.58 -0.81 -6.55
CA ILE A 76 -1.42 -0.91 -5.08
C ILE A 76 -0.51 -2.09 -4.71
N ALA A 77 -0.68 -3.25 -5.35
CA ALA A 77 0.16 -4.41 -5.07
C ALA A 77 1.65 -4.14 -5.36
N ASP A 78 1.96 -3.41 -6.43
CA ASP A 78 3.33 -3.00 -6.76
C ASP A 78 3.90 -2.05 -5.70
N TYR A 79 3.10 -1.10 -5.21
CA TYR A 79 3.50 -0.23 -4.10
C TYR A 79 3.78 -1.05 -2.83
N VAL A 80 2.90 -2.00 -2.48
CA VAL A 80 3.08 -2.87 -1.31
C VAL A 80 4.37 -3.68 -1.43
N THR A 81 4.60 -4.29 -2.60
CA THR A 81 5.83 -5.03 -2.91
C THR A 81 7.05 -4.14 -2.73
N ALA A 82 7.05 -2.94 -3.32
CA ALA A 82 8.18 -2.01 -3.21
C ALA A 82 8.44 -1.60 -1.76
N ARG A 83 7.40 -1.36 -0.94
CA ARG A 83 7.57 -1.00 0.48
C ARG A 83 8.11 -2.17 1.32
N ALA A 84 7.67 -3.39 1.02
CA ALA A 84 8.19 -4.59 1.65
C ALA A 84 9.66 -4.82 1.28
N GLU A 85 10.03 -4.76 0.00
CA GLU A 85 11.42 -4.87 -0.46
C GLU A 85 12.32 -3.77 0.14
N MET A 86 11.81 -2.53 0.22
CA MET A 86 12.52 -1.44 0.89
C MET A 86 12.72 -1.67 2.38
N THR A 87 12.00 -2.59 3.02
CA THR A 87 12.19 -2.93 4.43
C THR A 87 13.28 -4.00 4.60
N ASP A 88 13.37 -4.95 3.66
CA ASP A 88 14.26 -6.12 3.73
C ASP A 88 15.73 -5.81 3.42
N ASP A 89 16.03 -4.72 2.70
CA ASP A 89 17.41 -4.40 2.32
C ASP A 89 18.25 -3.92 3.53
N GLU A 90 18.97 -4.84 4.16
CA GLU A 90 19.89 -4.59 5.28
C GLU A 90 21.29 -4.11 4.83
N HIS A 91 21.66 -4.28 3.56
CA HIS A 91 23.02 -4.01 3.06
C HIS A 91 23.17 -2.68 2.29
N VAL A 92 22.08 -2.01 1.90
CA VAL A 92 22.07 -0.69 1.22
C VAL A 92 21.62 0.43 2.19
N ASN A 93 21.87 0.25 3.49
CA ASN A 93 21.28 1.03 4.58
C ASN A 93 21.70 2.54 4.64
N SER A 94 22.69 2.98 3.86
CA SER A 94 23.21 4.35 3.94
C SER A 94 22.37 5.40 3.19
N GLY A 95 21.61 5.00 2.15
CA GLY A 95 20.84 5.93 1.30
C GLY A 95 19.35 6.05 1.63
N ARG A 96 18.76 5.01 2.23
CA ARG A 96 17.31 4.90 2.44
C ARG A 96 16.75 5.92 3.43
N ALA A 97 17.47 6.19 4.52
CA ALA A 97 17.08 7.23 5.48
C ALA A 97 17.02 8.62 4.83
N GLY A 98 17.95 8.92 3.91
CA GLY A 98 17.96 10.14 3.11
C GLY A 98 16.75 10.23 2.17
N VAL A 99 16.39 9.13 1.51
CA VAL A 99 15.18 9.06 0.66
C VAL A 99 13.91 9.30 1.48
N PHE A 100 13.79 8.71 2.68
CA PHE A 100 12.61 8.95 3.52
C PHE A 100 12.52 10.38 4.04
N MET A 101 13.65 11.02 4.38
CA MET A 101 13.62 12.45 4.70
C MET A 101 13.27 13.31 3.48
N GLN A 102 13.77 13.00 2.29
CA GLN A 102 13.41 13.73 1.06
C GLN A 102 11.91 13.60 0.75
N LEU A 103 11.34 12.40 0.91
CA LEU A 103 9.90 12.18 0.72
C LEU A 103 9.07 12.95 1.75
N PHE A 104 9.54 13.02 3.00
CA PHE A 104 8.89 13.82 4.04
C PHE A 104 8.99 15.32 3.74
N ASP A 105 10.17 15.82 3.39
CA ASP A 105 10.39 17.24 3.08
C ASP A 105 9.57 17.68 1.86
N ALA A 106 9.47 16.84 0.82
CA ALA A 106 8.62 17.10 -0.34
C ALA A 106 7.13 17.19 0.02
N GLU A 107 6.73 16.58 1.14
CA GLU A 107 5.35 16.56 1.63
C GLU A 107 5.07 17.64 2.68
N ALA A 108 6.09 18.07 3.41
CA ALA A 108 6.01 19.09 4.45
C ALA A 108 6.17 20.52 3.91
N GLN A 109 6.53 20.69 2.63
CA GLN A 109 6.59 21.99 1.98
C GLN A 109 5.17 22.51 1.67
N PRO A 110 4.87 23.79 2.00
CA PRO A 110 3.55 24.40 1.85
C PRO A 110 3.15 24.66 0.39
#